data_AF-A0A534TLN7-F1
#
_entry.id   AF-A0A534TLN7-F1
#
_cell.length_a   1.000
_cell.length_b   1.000
_cell.length_c   1.000
_cell.angle_alpha   90.00
_cell.angle_beta   90.00
_cell.angle_gamma   90.00
#
_symmetry.space_group_name_H-M   'P 1'
#
loop_
_entity.id
_entity.type
_entity.pdbx_description
1 polymer ?
#
loop_
_entity_poly.entity_id
_entity_poly.type
_entity_poly.pdbx_seq_one_letter_code
_entity_poly.pdbx_strand_id
1 'polypeptide(L)'
;QRPHPPIFAACSKPDSAAAVGGLGIGALNFAVGTDKDLAEKVQAYRKAVERARPEAYQRNMHFACTPPACILPDDRKASEFGFRGARFFAESLARYYFGEDRPIGPLDVPRDFLPADELEAAMAFRTDPDAESSIVIGDPVRAREQVQRFVEAGVDELILVMQMGTVPHEIILESIRTFAERVMPHFR
;
A
#
# COMPACT_ATOMS: atom_id res chain seq x y z
N GLN A 1 -2.25 25.27 -9.82
CA GLN A 1 -1.06 24.68 -10.48
C GLN A 1 -1.03 25.16 -11.92
N ARG A 2 0.15 25.28 -12.54
CA ARG A 2 0.33 25.64 -13.96
C ARG A 2 1.31 24.63 -14.57
N PRO A 3 1.08 24.09 -15.77
CA PRO A 3 -0.08 24.33 -16.65
C PRO A 3 -1.36 23.57 -16.23
N HIS A 4 -1.24 22.48 -15.48
CA HIS A 4 -2.35 21.65 -14.99
C HIS A 4 -1.93 20.93 -13.69
N PRO A 5 -2.84 20.21 -13.01
CA PRO A 5 -2.45 19.33 -11.91
C PRO A 5 -1.55 18.16 -12.35
N PRO A 6 -0.64 17.67 -11.50
CA PRO A 6 0.18 16.49 -11.81
C PRO A 6 -0.71 15.31 -12.19
N ILE A 7 -0.39 14.65 -13.30
CA ILE A 7 -1.14 13.50 -13.81
C ILE A 7 -0.53 12.23 -13.21
N PHE A 8 -1.41 11.32 -12.80
CA PHE A 8 -1.08 10.02 -12.26
C PHE A 8 -1.92 8.93 -12.96
N ALA A 9 -1.36 7.74 -13.10
CA ALA A 9 -2.06 6.58 -13.63
C ALA A 9 -1.92 5.40 -12.67
N ALA A 10 -3.02 4.68 -12.46
CA ALA A 10 -3.00 3.41 -11.73
C ALA A 10 -2.25 2.36 -12.54
N CYS A 11 -1.23 1.76 -11.94
CA CYS A 11 -0.36 0.76 -12.56
C CYS A 11 0.00 -0.33 -11.56
N SER A 12 -0.71 -1.46 -11.62
CA SER A 12 -0.53 -2.57 -10.66
C SER A 12 0.27 -3.74 -11.24
N LYS A 13 0.47 -3.79 -12.56
CA LYS A 13 1.25 -4.83 -13.26
C LYS A 13 2.66 -4.33 -13.61
N PRO A 14 3.71 -5.17 -13.62
CA PRO A 14 5.07 -4.74 -13.98
C PRO A 14 5.16 -4.00 -15.32
N ASP A 15 4.58 -4.57 -16.38
CA ASP A 15 4.57 -3.94 -17.71
C ASP A 15 3.85 -2.58 -17.71
N SER A 16 2.87 -2.40 -16.82
CA SER A 16 2.14 -1.14 -16.69
C SER A 16 2.98 -0.02 -16.07
N ALA A 17 3.92 -0.32 -15.18
CA ALA A 17 4.79 0.71 -14.58
C ALA A 17 5.74 1.32 -15.62
N ALA A 18 6.40 0.47 -16.42
CA ALA A 18 7.25 0.96 -17.52
C ALA A 18 6.44 1.72 -18.59
N ALA A 19 5.23 1.24 -18.92
CA ALA A 19 4.35 1.92 -19.87
C ALA A 19 3.93 3.32 -19.37
N VAL A 20 3.50 3.45 -18.11
CA VAL A 20 3.18 4.74 -17.49
C VAL A 20 4.39 5.65 -17.45
N GLY A 21 5.56 5.11 -17.10
CA GLY A 21 6.81 5.85 -17.17
C GLY A 21 7.12 6.36 -18.57
N GLY A 22 6.94 5.54 -19.61
CA GLY A 22 7.16 5.93 -21.01
C GLY A 22 6.28 7.10 -21.48
N LEU A 23 5.11 7.28 -20.87
CA LEU A 23 4.23 8.42 -21.10
C LEU A 23 4.67 9.69 -20.34
N GLY A 24 5.54 9.58 -19.34
CA GLY A 24 5.92 10.73 -18.51
C GLY A 24 4.86 11.07 -17.46
N ILE A 25 4.08 10.08 -17.01
CA ILE A 25 2.99 10.22 -16.06
C ILE A 25 3.40 9.60 -14.72
N GLY A 26 2.95 10.16 -13.60
CA GLY A 26 3.21 9.61 -12.28
C GLY A 26 2.56 8.24 -12.09
N ALA A 27 3.21 7.36 -11.35
CA ALA A 27 2.75 6.00 -11.11
C ALA A 27 2.00 5.88 -9.77
N LEU A 28 0.83 5.23 -9.78
CA LEU A 28 0.09 4.80 -8.59
C LEU A 28 0.05 3.28 -8.56
N ASN A 29 0.87 2.67 -7.72
CA ASN A 29 1.02 1.23 -7.63
C ASN A 29 0.34 0.67 -6.36
N PHE A 30 -0.26 -0.51 -6.48
CA PHE A 30 -0.61 -1.30 -5.30
C PHE A 30 0.67 -1.91 -4.75
N ALA A 31 0.91 -1.78 -3.44
CA ALA A 31 2.01 -2.47 -2.79
C ALA A 31 1.68 -3.97 -2.77
N VAL A 32 2.06 -4.69 -3.83
CA VAL A 32 1.85 -6.13 -4.01
C VAL A 32 3.13 -6.72 -4.59
N GLY A 33 3.54 -7.84 -4.01
CA GLY A 33 4.78 -8.56 -4.32
C GLY A 33 5.88 -8.35 -3.28
N THR A 34 7.05 -8.88 -3.57
CA THR A 34 8.24 -8.78 -2.71
C THR A 34 8.91 -7.40 -2.83
N ASP A 35 9.83 -7.08 -1.92
CA ASP A 35 10.69 -5.89 -2.05
C ASP A 35 11.43 -5.84 -3.38
N LYS A 36 11.93 -7.01 -3.82
CA LYS A 36 12.63 -7.15 -5.07
C LYS A 36 11.73 -6.82 -6.25
N ASP A 37 10.51 -7.36 -6.28
CA ASP A 37 9.54 -7.07 -7.33
C ASP A 37 9.20 -5.57 -7.38
N LEU A 38 9.06 -4.94 -6.21
CA LEU A 38 8.80 -3.51 -6.12
C LEU A 38 9.98 -2.68 -6.63
N ALA A 39 11.21 -3.00 -6.22
CA ALA A 39 12.41 -2.32 -6.67
C ALA A 39 12.59 -2.45 -8.20
N GLU A 40 12.37 -3.64 -8.76
CA GLU A 40 12.42 -3.88 -10.21
C GLU A 40 11.35 -3.05 -10.95
N LYS A 41 10.12 -2.97 -10.43
CA LYS A 41 9.04 -2.13 -10.98
C LYS A 41 9.43 -0.64 -10.97
N VAL A 42 9.94 -0.15 -9.85
CA VAL A 42 10.39 1.25 -9.73
C VAL A 42 11.52 1.53 -10.71
N GLN A 43 12.54 0.68 -10.79
CA GLN A 43 13.65 0.84 -11.73
C GLN A 43 13.20 0.87 -13.19
N ALA A 44 12.29 -0.03 -13.58
CA ALA A 44 11.72 -0.06 -14.93
C ALA A 44 10.97 1.24 -15.25
N TYR A 45 10.16 1.75 -14.31
CA TYR A 45 9.49 3.04 -14.41
C TYR A 45 10.48 4.20 -14.55
N ARG A 46 11.50 4.28 -13.68
CA ARG A 46 12.50 5.37 -13.70
C ARG A 46 13.24 5.43 -15.04
N LYS A 47 13.65 4.27 -15.57
CA LYS A 47 14.31 4.17 -16.88
C LYS A 47 13.42 4.65 -18.02
N ALA A 48 12.13 4.35 -17.97
CA ALA A 48 11.17 4.76 -19.00
C ALA A 48 10.86 6.26 -18.91
N VAL A 49 10.60 6.78 -17.72
CA VAL A 49 10.18 8.18 -17.49
C VAL A 49 11.29 9.18 -17.76
N GLU A 50 12.56 8.80 -17.56
CA GLU A 50 13.71 9.64 -17.90
C GLU A 50 13.73 9.99 -19.40
N ARG A 51 13.31 9.05 -20.26
CA ARG A 51 13.28 9.19 -21.73
C ARG A 51 12.00 9.84 -22.24
N ALA A 52 10.94 9.87 -21.45
CA ALA A 52 9.66 10.45 -21.83
C ALA A 52 9.79 11.96 -22.11
N ARG A 53 9.14 12.42 -23.19
CA ARG A 53 9.10 13.83 -23.65
C ARG A 53 7.66 14.20 -24.04
N PRO A 54 6.70 14.26 -23.09
CA PRO A 54 5.34 14.65 -23.41
C PRO A 54 5.27 16.11 -23.84
N GLU A 55 4.55 16.39 -24.94
CA GLU A 55 4.35 17.76 -25.45
C GLU A 55 3.09 18.41 -24.88
N ALA A 56 2.05 17.61 -24.60
CA ALA A 56 0.74 18.09 -24.20
C ALA A 56 0.58 18.34 -22.69
N TYR A 57 1.54 17.87 -21.87
CA TYR A 57 1.48 17.97 -20.41
C TYR A 57 2.87 18.00 -19.78
N GLN A 58 2.94 18.53 -18.56
CA GLN A 58 4.14 18.50 -17.76
C GLN A 58 4.45 17.06 -17.30
N ARG A 59 5.67 16.62 -17.58
CA ARG A 59 6.18 15.31 -17.14
C ARG A 59 6.13 15.20 -15.61
N ASN A 60 5.57 14.12 -15.12
CA ASN A 60 5.56 13.74 -13.71
C ASN A 60 6.38 12.45 -13.53
N MET A 61 7.38 12.51 -12.66
CA MET A 61 8.27 11.37 -12.37
C MET A 61 7.97 10.71 -11.02
N HIS A 62 6.89 11.09 -10.34
CA HIS A 62 6.55 10.62 -9.01
C HIS A 62 6.00 9.18 -9.02
N PHE A 63 6.48 8.34 -8.12
CA PHE A 63 6.04 6.96 -7.94
C PHE A 63 5.48 6.76 -6.53
N ALA A 64 4.18 6.51 -6.42
CA ALA A 64 3.51 6.28 -5.14
C ALA A 64 3.02 4.84 -4.99
N CYS A 65 3.06 4.33 -3.77
CA CYS A 65 2.51 3.03 -3.39
C CYS A 65 1.36 3.18 -2.38
N THR A 66 0.44 2.22 -2.40
CA THR A 66 -0.78 2.24 -1.56
C THR A 66 -0.85 1.03 -0.61
N PRO A 67 0.01 0.94 0.42
CA PRO A 67 -0.03 -0.21 1.33
C PRO A 67 -1.22 -0.14 2.30
N PRO A 68 -1.87 -1.29 2.61
CA PRO A 68 -2.70 -1.45 3.80
C PRO A 68 -1.95 -1.04 5.06
N ALA A 69 -2.58 -0.25 5.93
CA ALA A 69 -1.92 0.35 7.07
C ALA A 69 -2.79 0.38 8.33
N CYS A 70 -2.20 0.02 9.47
CA CYS A 70 -2.78 0.21 10.80
C CYS A 70 -1.63 0.29 11.80
N ILE A 71 -1.35 1.50 12.30
CA ILE A 71 -0.21 1.76 13.17
C ILE A 71 -0.71 2.20 14.53
N LEU A 72 -0.60 1.38 15.56
CA LEU A 72 -1.02 1.75 16.93
C LEU A 72 0.17 1.68 17.89
N PRO A 73 0.11 2.31 19.08
CA PRO A 73 1.18 2.17 20.06
C PRO A 73 1.42 0.73 20.52
N ASP A 74 0.39 -0.10 20.49
CA ASP A 74 0.44 -1.52 20.84
C ASP A 74 0.40 -2.38 19.56
N ASP A 75 1.44 -3.18 19.37
CA ASP A 75 1.65 -3.99 18.17
C ASP A 75 0.57 -5.07 17.97
N ARG A 76 0.14 -5.68 19.08
CA ARG A 76 -0.89 -6.73 19.07
C ARG A 76 -2.24 -6.16 18.65
N LYS A 77 -2.66 -5.03 19.24
CA LYS A 77 -3.88 -4.31 18.87
C LYS A 77 -3.82 -3.83 17.41
N ALA A 78 -2.68 -3.29 16.97
CA ALA A 78 -2.49 -2.90 15.58
C ALA A 78 -2.71 -4.08 14.63
N SER A 79 -2.17 -5.25 14.99
CA SER A 79 -2.28 -6.49 14.23
C SER A 79 -3.73 -7.03 14.22
N GLU A 80 -4.42 -7.05 15.36
CA GLU A 80 -5.81 -7.52 15.46
C GLU A 80 -6.76 -6.74 14.54
N PHE A 81 -6.70 -5.41 14.56
CA PHE A 81 -7.56 -4.58 13.72
C PHE A 81 -7.05 -4.49 12.28
N GLY A 82 -5.72 -4.38 12.12
CA GLY A 82 -5.07 -4.22 10.83
C GLY A 82 -5.24 -5.43 9.93
N PHE A 83 -4.90 -6.63 10.41
CA PHE A 83 -5.03 -7.85 9.61
C PHE A 83 -6.48 -8.23 9.35
N ARG A 84 -7.37 -8.00 10.32
CA ARG A 84 -8.82 -8.14 10.11
C ARG A 84 -9.30 -7.24 8.95
N GLY A 85 -8.91 -5.97 8.96
CA GLY A 85 -9.24 -5.01 7.90
C GLY A 85 -8.64 -5.40 6.55
N ALA A 86 -7.34 -5.71 6.52
CA ALA A 86 -6.64 -6.11 5.30
C ALA A 86 -7.25 -7.37 4.68
N ARG A 87 -7.60 -8.38 5.49
CA ARG A 87 -8.33 -9.58 5.05
C ARG A 87 -9.67 -9.22 4.44
N PHE A 88 -10.51 -8.47 5.18
CA PHE A 88 -11.83 -8.08 4.69
C PHE A 88 -11.74 -7.33 3.35
N PHE A 89 -10.79 -6.40 3.21
CA PHE A 89 -10.57 -5.65 1.99
C PHE A 89 -10.14 -6.54 0.83
N ALA A 90 -9.16 -7.42 1.04
CA ALA A 90 -8.64 -8.32 0.01
C ALA A 90 -9.71 -9.34 -0.44
N GLU A 91 -10.43 -9.95 0.50
CA GLU A 91 -11.50 -10.91 0.19
C GLU A 91 -12.71 -10.22 -0.48
N SER A 92 -13.05 -9.00 -0.08
CA SER A 92 -14.09 -8.19 -0.76
C SER A 92 -13.70 -7.87 -2.20
N LEU A 93 -12.45 -7.46 -2.42
CA LEU A 93 -11.92 -7.21 -3.75
C LEU A 93 -11.99 -8.49 -4.60
N ALA A 94 -11.52 -9.61 -4.07
CA ALA A 94 -11.52 -10.89 -4.76
C ALA A 94 -12.94 -11.37 -5.10
N ARG A 95 -13.86 -11.32 -4.13
CA ARG A 95 -15.25 -11.72 -4.30
C ARG A 95 -15.96 -10.94 -5.40
N TYR A 96 -15.67 -9.65 -5.52
CA TYR A 96 -16.33 -8.77 -6.50
C TYR A 96 -15.68 -8.79 -7.88
N TYR A 97 -14.34 -8.78 -7.96
CA TYR A 97 -13.62 -8.65 -9.23
C TYR A 97 -13.23 -9.98 -9.87
N PHE A 98 -13.06 -11.04 -9.07
CA PHE A 98 -12.59 -12.35 -9.53
C PHE A 98 -13.63 -13.47 -9.34
N GLY A 99 -14.78 -13.17 -8.73
CA GLY A 99 -15.92 -14.10 -8.66
C GLY A 99 -16.58 -14.32 -10.02
N GLU A 100 -17.31 -15.44 -10.15
CA GLU A 100 -18.09 -15.76 -11.34
C GLU A 100 -19.31 -14.84 -11.51
N ASP A 101 -19.88 -14.41 -10.39
CA ASP A 101 -20.98 -13.46 -10.30
C ASP A 101 -20.50 -12.11 -9.76
N ARG A 102 -21.14 -11.02 -10.21
CA ARG A 102 -20.89 -9.65 -9.71
C ARG A 102 -22.03 -9.27 -8.76
N PRO A 103 -21.98 -9.68 -7.48
CA PRO A 103 -23.06 -9.44 -6.54
C PRO A 103 -23.28 -7.94 -6.33
N ILE A 104 -24.55 -7.55 -6.17
CA ILE A 104 -24.96 -6.19 -5.82
C ILE A 104 -25.36 -6.20 -4.34
N GLY A 105 -24.87 -5.23 -3.57
CA GLY A 105 -25.17 -5.10 -2.14
C GLY A 105 -24.03 -5.62 -1.25
N PRO A 106 -24.32 -5.93 0.02
CA PRO A 106 -23.31 -6.44 0.95
C PRO A 106 -22.67 -7.74 0.43
N LEU A 107 -21.34 -7.77 0.43
CA LEU A 107 -20.58 -8.98 0.09
C LEU A 107 -20.58 -9.94 1.27
N ASP A 108 -20.77 -11.23 0.97
CA ASP A 108 -20.63 -12.32 1.92
C ASP A 108 -19.14 -12.64 2.12
N VAL A 109 -18.51 -11.85 3.00
CA VAL A 109 -17.08 -11.89 3.32
C VAL A 109 -16.94 -11.84 4.84
N PRO A 110 -16.13 -12.73 5.46
CA PRO A 110 -15.86 -12.74 6.88
C PRO A 110 -15.49 -11.35 7.44
N ARG A 111 -16.16 -10.98 8.54
CA ARG A 111 -15.94 -9.69 9.22
C ARG A 111 -15.33 -9.85 10.60
N ASP A 112 -15.17 -11.07 11.08
CA ASP A 112 -14.68 -11.35 12.42
C ASP A 112 -13.17 -11.09 12.54
N PHE A 113 -12.68 -11.05 13.77
CA PHE A 113 -11.23 -11.09 14.00
C PHE A 113 -10.66 -12.43 13.51
N LEU A 114 -9.36 -12.42 13.21
CA LEU A 114 -8.64 -13.66 12.95
C LEU A 114 -8.67 -14.55 14.21
N PRO A 115 -8.80 -15.88 14.07
CA PRO A 115 -8.43 -16.82 15.10
C PRO A 115 -7.02 -16.53 15.66
N ALA A 116 -6.79 -16.87 16.93
CA ALA A 116 -5.56 -16.50 17.61
C ALA A 116 -4.30 -17.07 16.92
N ASP A 117 -4.36 -18.33 16.49
CA ASP A 117 -3.29 -19.00 15.75
C ASP A 117 -3.04 -18.37 14.36
N GLU A 118 -4.09 -18.00 13.62
CA GLU A 118 -3.95 -17.28 12.35
C GLU A 118 -3.35 -15.89 12.53
N LEU A 119 -3.71 -15.19 13.61
CA LEU A 119 -3.16 -13.88 13.92
C LEU A 119 -1.68 -13.96 14.30
N GLU A 120 -1.29 -14.92 15.14
CA GLU A 120 0.11 -15.16 15.47
C GLU A 120 0.92 -15.51 14.21
N ALA A 121 0.35 -16.33 13.31
CA ALA A 121 0.96 -16.64 12.03
C ALA A 121 1.11 -15.39 11.13
N ALA A 122 0.10 -14.53 11.05
CA ALA A 122 0.18 -13.28 10.29
C ALA A 122 1.21 -12.30 10.88
N MET A 123 1.27 -12.19 12.21
CA MET A 123 2.23 -11.36 12.94
C MET A 123 3.66 -11.84 12.76
N ALA A 124 3.88 -13.16 12.70
CA ALA A 124 5.17 -13.77 12.39
C ALA A 124 5.50 -13.60 10.90
N PHE A 125 4.57 -13.84 9.99
CA PHE A 125 4.82 -13.75 8.55
C PHE A 125 5.27 -12.35 8.13
N ARG A 126 4.69 -11.28 8.69
CA ARG A 126 5.14 -9.91 8.38
C ARG A 126 6.58 -9.59 8.83
N THR A 127 7.22 -10.40 9.68
CA THR A 127 8.66 -10.24 10.03
C THR A 127 9.57 -10.93 9.04
N ASP A 128 9.03 -11.79 8.18
CA ASP A 128 9.81 -12.56 7.23
C ASP A 128 10.43 -11.63 6.18
N PRO A 129 11.76 -11.64 5.98
CA PRO A 129 12.40 -10.85 4.93
C PRO A 129 11.90 -11.21 3.53
N ASP A 130 11.43 -12.45 3.33
CA ASP A 130 10.87 -12.93 2.07
C ASP A 130 9.34 -12.71 1.98
N ALA A 131 8.69 -12.20 3.03
CA ALA A 131 7.26 -11.85 2.95
C ALA A 131 7.02 -10.72 1.95
N GLU A 132 5.86 -10.78 1.29
CA GLU A 132 5.39 -9.70 0.44
C GLU A 132 5.39 -8.39 1.23
N SER A 133 6.15 -7.41 0.73
CA SER A 133 6.45 -6.14 1.40
C SER A 133 5.33 -5.12 1.22
N SER A 134 4.13 -5.55 1.58
CA SER A 134 2.91 -4.92 1.07
C SER A 134 2.15 -4.15 2.14
N ILE A 135 2.47 -4.33 3.42
CA ILE A 135 1.67 -3.81 4.54
C ILE A 135 2.49 -3.01 5.55
N VAL A 136 1.83 -2.04 6.17
CA VAL A 136 2.34 -1.20 7.26
C VAL A 136 1.43 -1.38 8.48
N ILE A 137 1.44 -2.59 9.04
CA ILE A 137 0.61 -2.99 10.20
C ILE A 137 1.53 -3.35 11.38
N GLY A 138 1.37 -2.62 12.50
CA GLY A 138 2.15 -2.87 13.71
C GLY A 138 2.35 -1.62 14.57
N ASP A 139 3.32 -1.70 15.46
CA ASP A 139 3.76 -0.55 16.26
C ASP A 139 4.59 0.48 15.43
N PRO A 140 4.97 1.63 16.02
CA PRO A 140 5.78 2.62 15.31
C PRO A 140 7.17 2.14 14.91
N VAL A 141 7.79 1.21 15.64
CA VAL A 141 9.10 0.65 15.27
C VAL A 141 8.94 -0.12 13.98
N ARG A 142 7.93 -0.97 13.94
CA ARG A 142 7.60 -1.78 12.78
C ARG A 142 7.20 -0.96 11.57
N ALA A 143 6.36 0.04 11.78
CA ALA A 143 5.94 0.91 10.70
C ALA A 143 7.14 1.62 10.06
N ARG A 144 8.16 2.02 10.84
CA ARG A 144 9.40 2.58 10.29
C ARG A 144 10.19 1.56 9.49
N GLU A 145 10.36 0.34 9.98
CA GLU A 145 11.03 -0.74 9.22
C GLU A 145 10.37 -0.94 7.84
N GLN A 146 9.04 -1.03 7.82
CA GLN A 146 8.29 -1.23 6.57
C GLN A 146 8.38 -0.01 5.65
N VAL A 147 8.23 1.22 6.17
CA VAL A 147 8.40 2.45 5.37
C VAL A 147 9.81 2.54 4.80
N GLN A 148 10.83 2.15 5.56
CA GLN A 148 12.22 2.13 5.13
C GLN A 148 12.43 1.19 3.93
N ARG A 149 11.78 0.01 3.92
CA ARG A 149 11.80 -0.89 2.75
C ARG A 149 11.23 -0.24 1.49
N PHE A 150 10.13 0.51 1.60
CA PHE A 150 9.59 1.27 0.48
C PHE A 150 10.55 2.37 -0.02
N VAL A 151 11.23 3.06 0.91
CA VAL A 151 12.26 4.06 0.58
C VAL A 151 13.42 3.41 -0.17
N GLU A 152 13.90 2.26 0.31
CA GLU A 152 14.98 1.49 -0.32
C GLU A 152 14.61 0.98 -1.72
N ALA A 153 13.33 0.63 -1.92
CA ALA A 153 12.81 0.29 -3.24
C ALA A 153 12.69 1.51 -4.20
N GLY A 154 12.87 2.73 -3.70
CA GLY A 154 12.85 3.97 -4.48
C GLY A 154 11.45 4.56 -4.69
N VAL A 155 10.49 4.24 -3.82
CA VAL A 155 9.15 4.83 -3.80
C VAL A 155 9.22 6.26 -3.24
N ASP A 156 8.55 7.20 -3.91
CA ASP A 156 8.55 8.62 -3.52
C ASP A 156 7.50 8.94 -2.44
N GLU A 157 6.39 8.21 -2.43
CA GLU A 157 5.25 8.49 -1.54
C GLU A 157 4.47 7.23 -1.18
N LEU A 158 3.99 7.18 0.07
CA LEU A 158 3.06 6.16 0.54
C LEU A 158 1.69 6.79 0.81
N ILE A 159 0.68 6.28 0.11
CA ILE A 159 -0.73 6.61 0.32
C ILE A 159 -1.32 5.48 1.19
N LEU A 160 -1.30 5.68 2.51
CA LEU A 160 -1.63 4.65 3.48
C LEU A 160 -3.13 4.31 3.46
N VAL A 161 -3.47 3.06 3.14
CA VAL A 161 -4.85 2.58 3.12
C VAL A 161 -5.25 2.12 4.52
N MET A 162 -5.80 3.04 5.32
CA MET A 162 -6.23 2.76 6.69
C MET A 162 -7.72 2.40 6.80
N GLN A 163 -8.56 2.88 5.88
CA GLN A 163 -9.98 2.56 5.85
C GLN A 163 -10.21 1.25 5.09
N MET A 164 -10.03 0.13 5.78
CA MET A 164 -10.13 -1.22 5.19
C MET A 164 -11.47 -1.90 5.55
N GLY A 165 -12.57 -1.14 5.58
CA GLY A 165 -13.91 -1.65 5.86
C GLY A 165 -14.19 -1.94 7.34
N THR A 166 -13.64 -3.01 7.91
CA THR A 166 -13.94 -3.48 9.27
C THR A 166 -13.17 -2.77 10.38
N VAL A 167 -12.25 -1.87 10.03
CA VAL A 167 -11.46 -1.10 11.02
C VAL A 167 -12.34 0.02 11.59
N PRO A 168 -12.56 0.07 12.93
CA PRO A 168 -13.36 1.13 13.55
C PRO A 168 -12.77 2.53 13.32
N HIS A 169 -13.62 3.55 13.26
CA HIS A 169 -13.21 4.92 12.95
C HIS A 169 -12.20 5.47 13.96
N GLU A 170 -12.39 5.18 15.24
CA GLU A 170 -11.50 5.56 16.32
C GLU A 170 -10.11 4.93 16.18
N ILE A 171 -10.02 3.70 15.68
CA ILE A 171 -8.76 3.01 15.38
C ILE A 171 -8.06 3.67 14.20
N ILE A 172 -8.81 4.05 13.16
CA ILE A 172 -8.26 4.79 12.01
C ILE A 172 -7.68 6.13 12.47
N LEU A 173 -8.41 6.90 13.28
CA LEU A 173 -7.93 8.19 13.80
C LEU A 173 -6.71 8.02 14.72
N GLU A 174 -6.70 7.02 15.57
CA GLU A 174 -5.52 6.68 16.40
C GLU A 174 -4.32 6.33 15.52
N SER A 175 -4.54 5.57 14.44
CA SER A 175 -3.51 5.20 13.48
C SER A 175 -2.92 6.38 12.72
N ILE A 176 -3.76 7.32 12.25
CA ILE A 176 -3.32 8.56 11.60
C ILE A 176 -2.43 9.37 12.55
N ARG A 177 -2.87 9.57 13.81
CA ARG A 177 -2.09 10.33 14.81
C ARG A 177 -0.77 9.63 15.13
N THR A 178 -0.81 8.32 15.36
CA THR A 178 0.37 7.53 15.70
C THR A 178 1.40 7.56 14.57
N PHE A 179 0.96 7.41 13.31
CA PHE A 179 1.86 7.55 12.16
C PHE A 179 2.46 8.96 12.09
N ALA A 180 1.64 10.00 12.22
CA ALA A 180 2.09 11.38 12.11
C ALA A 180 3.06 11.81 13.22
N GLU A 181 2.83 11.37 14.45
CA GLU A 181 3.62 11.75 15.62
C GLU A 181 4.85 10.86 15.83
N ARG A 182 4.75 9.57 15.49
CA ARG A 182 5.78 8.58 15.85
C ARG A 182 6.50 7.97 14.66
N VAL A 183 5.94 7.95 13.46
CA VAL A 183 6.58 7.32 12.29
C VAL A 183 7.17 8.38 11.37
N MET A 184 6.32 9.28 10.87
CA MET A 184 6.68 10.30 9.88
C MET A 184 7.91 11.16 10.26
N PRO A 185 8.11 11.59 11.54
CA PRO A 185 9.28 12.40 11.90
C PRO A 185 10.63 11.69 11.72
N HIS A 186 10.65 10.37 11.56
CA HIS A 186 11.88 9.61 11.32
C HIS A 186 12.41 9.75 9.87
N PHE A 187 11.56 10.15 8.92
CA PHE A 187 11.87 10.21 7.48
C PHE A 187 11.91 11.66 6.95
N ARG A 188 12.01 12.64 7.85
CA ARG A 188 12.04 14.07 7.51
C ARG A 188 13.46 14.61 7.46
#